data_AF-A0A0W8F8Q6-F1
#
_entry.id   AF-A0A0W8F8Q6-F1
#
_cell.length_a   1.000
_cell.length_b   1.000
_cell.length_c   1.000
_cell.angle_alpha   90.00
_cell.angle_beta   90.00
_cell.angle_gamma   90.00
#
_symmetry.space_group_name_H-M   'P 1'
#
loop_
_entity.id
_entity.type
_entity.pdbx_description
1 polymer ?
#
loop_
_entity_poly.entity_id
_entity_poly.type
_entity_poly.pdbx_seq_one_letter_code
_entity_poly.pdbx_strand_id
1 'polypeptide(L)'
;MKDEERSYRGQLHDDASFPVAAGHKEMPESYAVFIGEIKERIQKERLRVVMSANSSMVLLYWDIGRTIIDRQEKEGWGAKVIDRLSADLREAFPDMQGLSPRNLKYMRAFAAAWPDREIVQEVLAQITWYHNIALLEKVADSQVRLWYAKKGLEEGWSRSVLVMQIERKLHDRQGKALNNFNLTLLPGDSDMAAQIFKDPYLFDFLGTADPRREREVEKGLIDHIQRFLLELGEGFALL
;
A
#
# COMPACT_ATOMS: atom_id res chain seq x y z
N MET A 1 40.32 35.75 30.98
CA MET A 1 39.02 36.43 31.23
C MET A 1 38.81 37.36 30.06
N LYS A 2 38.03 36.92 29.06
CA LYS A 2 36.62 37.33 28.82
C LYS A 2 36.59 38.77 28.26
N ASP A 3 36.15 39.07 27.04
CA ASP A 3 35.13 38.46 26.20
C ASP A 3 35.45 38.67 24.71
N GLU A 4 35.41 37.61 23.90
CA GLU A 4 35.32 37.70 22.44
C GLU A 4 33.84 37.55 22.07
N GLU A 5 33.21 38.68 21.72
CA GLU A 5 31.89 38.72 21.10
C GLU A 5 31.91 37.97 19.76
N ARG A 6 31.51 36.69 19.79
CA ARG A 6 31.10 35.96 18.58
C ARG A 6 29.83 36.61 18.03
N SER A 7 30.02 37.47 17.04
CA SER A 7 28.95 37.98 16.18
C SER A 7 28.26 36.81 15.48
N TYR A 8 27.09 36.43 16.00
CA TYR A 8 26.14 35.58 15.30
C TYR A 8 25.63 36.35 14.09
N ARG A 9 26.13 36.04 12.89
CA ARG A 9 25.43 36.33 11.64
C ARG A 9 24.22 35.38 11.53
N GLY A 10 23.19 35.67 12.32
CA GLY A 10 21.83 35.26 11.97
C GLY A 10 21.41 36.10 10.78
N GLN A 11 21.40 35.50 9.59
CA GLN A 11 20.58 36.02 8.49
C GLN A 11 19.13 35.91 8.96
N LEU A 12 18.61 37.01 9.49
CA LEU A 12 17.18 37.26 9.54
C LEU A 12 16.72 37.36 8.08
N HIS A 13 16.18 36.26 7.56
CA HIS A 13 15.31 36.33 6.40
C HIS A 13 14.00 36.98 6.86
N ASP A 14 14.00 38.31 6.88
CA ASP A 14 12.79 39.11 6.77
C ASP A 14 12.18 38.83 5.38
N ASP A 15 10.85 38.75 5.33
CA ASP A 15 10.01 38.62 4.12
C ASP A 15 9.93 37.28 3.38
N ALA A 16 9.66 36.20 4.12
CA ALA A 16 8.82 35.11 3.58
C ALA A 16 7.46 35.09 4.30
N SER A 17 6.70 36.18 4.15
CA SER A 17 5.27 36.16 4.52
C SER A 17 4.54 35.30 3.50
N PHE A 18 4.32 34.03 3.82
CA PHE A 18 3.34 33.24 3.11
C PHE A 18 1.99 33.89 3.35
N PRO A 19 1.26 34.34 2.32
CA PRO A 19 -0.08 34.88 2.53
C PRO A 19 -0.91 33.80 3.22
N VAL A 20 -1.37 34.10 4.43
CA VAL A 20 -2.31 33.24 5.17
C VAL A 20 -3.55 33.13 4.30
N ALA A 21 -3.93 31.90 3.93
CA ALA A 21 -5.10 31.68 3.10
C ALA A 21 -6.34 32.27 3.79
N ALA A 22 -7.17 32.97 3.02
CA ALA A 22 -8.44 33.53 3.48
C ALA A 22 -9.29 32.44 4.17
N GLY A 23 -10.03 32.85 5.20
CA GLY A 23 -10.83 31.92 5.99
C GLY A 23 -11.93 31.28 5.16
N HIS A 24 -12.35 30.05 5.51
CA HIS A 24 -13.44 29.36 4.77
C HIS A 24 -14.76 30.18 4.72
N LYS A 25 -15.00 31.04 5.72
CA LYS A 25 -16.16 31.94 5.78
C LYS A 25 -16.10 33.11 4.80
N GLU A 26 -14.91 33.43 4.28
CA GLU A 26 -14.69 34.51 3.31
C GLU A 26 -14.82 34.02 1.87
N MET A 27 -14.97 32.70 1.67
CA MET A 27 -15.09 32.09 0.36
C MET A 27 -16.54 32.09 -0.14
N PRO A 28 -16.76 32.16 -1.47
CA PRO A 28 -18.09 31.99 -2.05
C PRO A 28 -18.74 30.66 -1.64
N GLU A 29 -20.06 30.60 -1.58
CA GLU A 29 -20.80 29.36 -1.25
C GLU A 29 -20.42 28.18 -2.18
N SER A 30 -20.09 28.46 -3.44
CA SER A 30 -19.66 27.46 -4.42
C SER A 30 -18.26 26.87 -4.14
N TYR A 31 -17.45 27.50 -3.28
CA TYR A 31 -16.10 27.05 -2.99
C TYR A 31 -16.08 25.69 -2.28
N ALA A 32 -17.04 25.42 -1.38
CA ALA A 32 -17.13 24.15 -0.68
C ALA A 32 -17.36 22.96 -1.65
N VAL A 33 -18.18 23.17 -2.68
CA VAL A 33 -18.41 22.19 -3.74
C VAL A 33 -17.14 22.03 -4.58
N PHE A 34 -16.56 23.14 -5.05
CA PHE A 34 -15.34 23.13 -5.84
C PHE A 34 -14.17 22.41 -5.16
N ILE A 35 -13.89 22.72 -3.89
CA ILE A 35 -12.80 22.07 -3.16
C ILE A 35 -13.09 20.58 -2.92
N GLY A 36 -14.36 20.20 -2.76
CA GLY A 36 -14.80 18.80 -2.71
C GLY A 36 -14.45 18.05 -4.00
N GLU A 37 -14.82 18.61 -5.15
CA GLU A 37 -14.51 18.02 -6.46
C GLU A 37 -13.00 17.87 -6.69
N ILE A 38 -12.20 18.88 -6.31
CA ILE A 38 -10.74 18.82 -6.44
C ILE A 38 -10.15 17.74 -5.51
N LYS A 39 -10.62 17.65 -4.25
CA LYS A 39 -10.19 16.61 -3.31
C LYS A 39 -10.49 15.21 -3.85
N GLU A 40 -11.70 15.00 -4.39
CA GLU A 40 -12.11 13.73 -4.96
C GLU A 40 -11.24 13.35 -6.18
N ARG A 41 -10.96 14.30 -7.08
CA ARG A 41 -10.05 14.07 -8.23
C ARG A 41 -8.65 13.67 -7.77
N ILE A 42 -8.10 14.37 -6.78
CA ILE A 42 -6.78 14.05 -6.20
C ILE A 42 -6.78 12.66 -5.58
N GLN A 43 -7.81 12.30 -4.81
CA GLN A 43 -7.92 10.98 -4.18
C GLN A 43 -7.99 9.87 -5.23
N LYS A 44 -8.81 10.04 -6.27
CA LYS A 44 -8.94 9.08 -7.38
C LYS A 44 -7.63 8.86 -8.13
N GLU A 45 -6.92 9.93 -8.50
CA GLU A 45 -5.65 9.79 -9.21
C GLU A 45 -4.55 9.19 -8.32
N ARG A 46 -4.49 9.55 -7.03
CA ARG A 46 -3.57 8.91 -6.07
C ARG A 46 -3.83 7.41 -5.98
N LEU A 47 -5.10 7.01 -5.83
CA LEU A 47 -5.47 5.59 -5.78
C LEU A 47 -5.05 4.87 -7.07
N ARG A 48 -5.31 5.46 -8.24
CA ARG A 48 -4.90 4.89 -9.53
C ARG A 48 -3.39 4.65 -9.62
N VAL A 49 -2.57 5.64 -9.25
CA VAL A 49 -1.11 5.52 -9.28
C VAL A 49 -0.64 4.42 -8.33
N VAL A 50 -1.19 4.39 -7.11
CA VAL A 50 -0.85 3.40 -6.09
C VAL A 50 -1.25 1.98 -6.51
N MET A 51 -2.43 1.81 -7.13
CA MET A 51 -2.87 0.53 -7.71
C MET A 51 -1.95 0.07 -8.86
N SER A 52 -1.54 0.99 -9.74
CA SER A 52 -0.61 0.68 -10.83
C SER A 52 0.76 0.24 -10.32
N ALA A 53 1.27 0.91 -9.27
CA ALA A 53 2.50 0.51 -8.60
C ALA A 53 2.36 -0.87 -7.91
N ASN A 54 1.25 -1.13 -7.21
CA ASN A 54 0.96 -2.44 -6.63
C ASN A 54 0.97 -3.54 -7.69
N SER A 55 0.27 -3.32 -8.81
CA SER A 55 0.22 -4.28 -9.91
C SER A 55 1.61 -4.59 -10.47
N SER A 56 2.43 -3.54 -10.69
CA SER A 56 3.81 -3.69 -11.13
C SER A 56 4.67 -4.49 -10.15
N MET A 57 4.52 -4.22 -8.84
CA MET A 57 5.22 -4.96 -7.78
C MET A 57 4.82 -6.43 -7.75
N VAL A 58 3.52 -6.74 -7.80
CA VAL A 58 3.02 -8.14 -7.76
C VAL A 58 3.48 -8.91 -8.99
N LEU A 59 3.47 -8.29 -10.17
CA LEU A 59 3.99 -8.91 -11.40
C LEU A 59 5.50 -9.16 -11.31
N LEU A 60 6.29 -8.21 -10.79
CA LEU A 60 7.71 -8.43 -10.54
C LEU A 60 7.96 -9.61 -9.59
N TYR A 61 7.19 -9.70 -8.51
CA TYR A 61 7.29 -10.81 -7.55
C TYR A 61 6.95 -12.15 -8.19
N TRP A 62 5.96 -12.18 -9.08
CA TRP A 62 5.67 -13.36 -9.88
C TRP A 62 6.82 -13.71 -10.84
N ASP A 63 7.37 -12.74 -11.57
CA ASP A 63 8.48 -12.93 -12.51
C ASP A 63 9.74 -13.47 -11.81
N ILE A 64 10.06 -12.94 -10.61
CA ILE A 64 11.15 -13.46 -9.75
C ILE A 64 10.86 -14.91 -9.37
N GLY A 65 9.63 -15.21 -8.93
CA GLY A 65 9.22 -16.56 -8.58
C GLY A 65 9.36 -17.55 -9.74
N ARG A 66 8.92 -17.17 -10.95
CA ARG A 66 9.08 -17.95 -12.18
C ARG A 66 10.55 -18.19 -12.51
N THR A 67 11.37 -17.14 -12.43
CA THR A 67 12.81 -17.24 -12.70
C THR A 67 13.49 -18.21 -11.74
N ILE A 68 13.11 -18.20 -10.45
CA ILE A 68 13.61 -19.16 -9.47
C ILE A 68 13.21 -20.59 -9.87
N ILE A 69 11.94 -20.84 -10.19
CA ILE A 69 11.44 -22.17 -10.59
C ILE A 69 12.23 -22.69 -11.80
N ASP A 70 12.32 -21.88 -12.87
CA ASP A 70 12.98 -22.25 -14.11
C ASP A 70 14.46 -22.63 -13.90
N ARG A 71 15.16 -21.91 -13.01
CA ARG A 71 16.56 -22.21 -12.64
C ARG A 71 16.68 -23.46 -11.78
N GLN A 72 15.75 -23.69 -10.85
CA GLN A 72 15.72 -24.91 -10.05
C GLN A 72 15.52 -26.16 -10.92
N GLU A 73 14.65 -26.09 -11.94
CA GLU A 73 14.40 -27.19 -12.87
C GLU A 73 15.59 -27.48 -13.78
N LYS A 74 16.26 -26.43 -14.30
CA LYS A 74 17.38 -26.58 -15.24
C LYS A 74 18.71 -26.93 -14.57
N GLU A 75 18.96 -26.39 -13.38
CA GLU A 75 20.28 -26.40 -12.75
C GLU A 75 20.30 -27.12 -11.39
N GLY A 76 19.15 -27.59 -10.89
CA GLY A 76 19.05 -28.35 -9.64
C GLY A 76 19.28 -27.50 -8.37
N TRP A 77 19.00 -26.19 -8.43
CA TRP A 77 19.25 -25.28 -7.31
C TRP A 77 18.44 -25.66 -6.05
N GLY A 78 19.15 -25.86 -4.94
CA GLY A 78 18.56 -26.13 -3.63
C GLY A 78 18.25 -24.86 -2.82
N ALA A 79 17.75 -25.05 -1.59
CA ALA A 79 17.36 -23.96 -0.69
C ALA A 79 18.46 -22.92 -0.40
N LYS A 80 19.73 -23.33 -0.38
CA LYS A 80 20.88 -22.44 -0.12
C LYS A 80 21.03 -21.34 -1.17
N VAL A 81 20.57 -21.58 -2.40
CA VAL A 81 20.68 -20.59 -3.48
C VAL A 81 19.70 -19.43 -3.25
N ILE A 82 18.54 -19.69 -2.66
CA ILE A 82 17.57 -18.64 -2.32
C ILE A 82 18.13 -17.72 -1.24
N ASP A 83 18.85 -18.26 -0.26
CA ASP A 83 19.46 -17.46 0.81
C ASP A 83 20.58 -16.57 0.25
N ARG A 84 21.41 -17.08 -0.67
CA ARG A 84 22.42 -16.29 -1.39
C ARG A 84 21.79 -15.21 -2.28
N LEU A 85 20.80 -15.59 -3.08
CA LEU A 85 20.06 -14.66 -3.94
C LEU A 85 19.46 -13.51 -3.14
N SER A 86 18.86 -13.81 -1.97
CA SER A 86 18.33 -12.77 -1.09
C SER A 86 19.42 -11.83 -0.58
N ALA A 87 20.59 -12.36 -0.18
CA ALA A 87 21.69 -11.52 0.27
C ALA A 87 22.15 -10.56 -0.84
N ASP A 88 22.41 -11.08 -2.04
CA ASP A 88 22.92 -10.30 -3.16
C ASP A 88 21.89 -9.25 -3.62
N LEU A 89 20.59 -9.61 -3.64
CA LEU A 89 19.51 -8.68 -3.99
C LEU A 89 19.32 -7.57 -2.95
N ARG A 90 19.45 -7.88 -1.66
CA ARG A 90 19.36 -6.87 -0.59
C ARG A 90 20.57 -5.95 -0.55
N GLU A 91 21.73 -6.41 -0.99
CA GLU A 91 22.90 -5.56 -1.17
C GLU A 91 22.69 -4.57 -2.33
N ALA A 92 22.13 -5.04 -3.45
CA ALA A 92 21.83 -4.20 -4.61
C ALA A 92 20.65 -3.24 -4.38
N PHE A 93 19.66 -3.63 -3.57
CA PHE A 93 18.43 -2.88 -3.31
C PHE A 93 18.14 -2.80 -1.80
N PRO A 94 18.93 -2.01 -1.04
CA PRO A 94 18.88 -2.00 0.44
C PRO A 94 17.54 -1.50 1.01
N ASP A 95 16.85 -0.62 0.29
CA ASP A 95 15.57 -0.04 0.72
C ASP A 95 14.38 -1.00 0.47
N MET A 96 14.60 -2.09 -0.27
CA MET A 96 13.54 -3.01 -0.67
C MET A 96 13.45 -4.23 0.27
N GLN A 97 12.79 -4.10 1.43
CA GLN A 97 12.70 -5.20 2.41
C GLN A 97 11.91 -6.42 1.90
N GLY A 98 11.14 -6.24 0.82
CA GLY A 98 10.51 -7.32 0.05
C GLY A 98 11.45 -8.42 -0.46
N LEU A 99 12.77 -8.23 -0.41
CA LEU A 99 13.74 -9.19 -0.97
C LEU A 99 14.32 -10.17 0.07
N SER A 100 13.65 -10.35 1.22
CA SER A 100 14.04 -11.32 2.25
C SER A 100 13.95 -12.79 1.77
N PRO A 101 14.72 -13.74 2.36
CA PRO A 101 14.68 -15.13 1.91
C PRO A 101 13.30 -15.77 2.06
N ARG A 102 12.56 -15.36 3.11
CA ARG A 102 11.18 -15.79 3.32
C ARG A 102 10.28 -15.28 2.19
N ASN A 103 10.39 -14.01 1.82
CA ASN A 103 9.54 -13.45 0.76
C ASN A 103 9.88 -14.02 -0.62
N LEU A 104 11.15 -14.30 -0.92
CA LEU A 104 11.52 -15.02 -2.15
C LEU A 104 10.90 -16.43 -2.22
N LYS A 105 10.77 -17.13 -1.08
CA LYS A 105 10.05 -18.41 -1.01
C LYS A 105 8.55 -18.23 -1.30
N TYR A 106 7.93 -17.14 -0.83
CA TYR A 106 6.55 -16.80 -1.20
C TYR A 106 6.41 -16.43 -2.68
N MET A 107 7.33 -15.65 -3.25
CA MET A 107 7.37 -15.33 -4.69
C MET A 107 7.39 -16.61 -5.54
N ARG A 108 8.28 -17.55 -5.18
CA ARG A 108 8.34 -18.87 -5.80
C ARG A 108 7.03 -19.65 -5.64
N ALA A 109 6.47 -19.71 -4.43
CA ALA A 109 5.21 -20.42 -4.18
C ALA A 109 4.03 -19.78 -4.94
N PHE A 110 4.02 -18.46 -5.06
CA PHE A 110 3.03 -17.69 -5.81
C PHE A 110 3.11 -18.01 -7.30
N ALA A 111 4.31 -17.98 -7.88
CA ALA A 111 4.52 -18.33 -9.28
C ALA A 111 4.19 -19.80 -9.59
N ALA A 112 4.45 -20.71 -8.64
CA ALA A 112 4.07 -22.12 -8.77
C ALA A 112 2.55 -22.31 -8.68
N ALA A 113 1.88 -21.56 -7.81
CA ALA A 113 0.43 -21.61 -7.63
C ALA A 113 -0.34 -21.01 -8.81
N TRP A 114 0.29 -20.09 -9.56
CA TRP A 114 -0.32 -19.36 -10.67
C TRP A 114 0.59 -19.38 -11.91
N PRO A 115 0.65 -20.48 -12.67
CA PRO A 115 1.52 -20.55 -13.85
C PRO A 115 1.11 -19.61 -14.98
N ASP A 116 -0.18 -19.25 -15.03
CA ASP A 116 -0.74 -18.37 -16.05
C ASP A 116 -0.61 -16.91 -15.62
N ARG A 117 0.17 -16.14 -16.40
CA ARG A 117 0.43 -14.72 -16.17
C ARG A 117 -0.82 -13.86 -16.36
N GLU A 118 -1.77 -14.27 -17.20
CA GLU A 118 -2.99 -13.50 -17.47
C GLU A 118 -3.85 -13.41 -16.21
N ILE A 119 -4.03 -14.54 -15.50
CA ILE A 119 -4.74 -14.60 -14.21
C ILE A 119 -4.07 -13.68 -13.18
N VAL A 120 -2.73 -13.67 -13.16
CA VAL A 120 -1.97 -12.82 -12.24
C VAL A 120 -2.24 -11.35 -12.54
N GLN A 121 -2.17 -10.95 -13.80
CA GLN A 121 -2.35 -9.56 -14.22
C GLN A 121 -3.78 -9.05 -14.00
N GLU A 122 -4.80 -9.87 -14.31
CA GLU A 122 -6.20 -9.46 -14.26
C GLU A 122 -6.76 -9.37 -12.84
N VAL A 123 -6.36 -10.30 -11.96
CA VAL A 123 -6.97 -10.41 -10.62
C VAL A 123 -5.93 -10.21 -9.52
N LEU A 124 -4.84 -10.98 -9.54
CA LEU A 124 -3.94 -11.05 -8.39
C LEU A 124 -3.08 -9.80 -8.21
N ALA A 125 -2.78 -9.11 -9.31
CA ALA A 125 -2.08 -7.83 -9.34
C ALA A 125 -2.99 -6.65 -8.93
N GLN A 126 -4.31 -6.87 -8.86
CA GLN A 126 -5.28 -5.88 -8.40
C GLN A 126 -5.53 -5.95 -6.89
N ILE A 127 -4.99 -6.97 -6.21
CA ILE A 127 -5.01 -7.09 -4.75
C ILE A 127 -3.60 -6.95 -4.19
N THR A 128 -3.48 -6.66 -2.90
CA THR A 128 -2.17 -6.40 -2.29
C THR A 128 -1.33 -7.68 -2.17
N TRP A 129 0.00 -7.54 -2.03
CA TRP A 129 0.86 -8.70 -1.84
C TRP A 129 0.48 -9.53 -0.60
N TYR A 130 0.04 -8.88 0.49
CA TYR A 130 -0.44 -9.58 1.67
C TYR A 130 -1.73 -10.38 1.46
N HIS A 131 -2.62 -9.96 0.55
CA HIS A 131 -3.79 -10.75 0.18
C HIS A 131 -3.35 -12.02 -0.55
N ASN A 132 -2.42 -11.88 -1.50
CA ASN A 132 -1.84 -13.00 -2.22
C ASN A 132 -1.18 -14.01 -1.27
N ILE A 133 -0.37 -13.56 -0.30
CA ILE A 133 0.21 -14.44 0.72
C ILE A 133 -0.89 -15.14 1.54
N ALA A 134 -1.89 -14.40 2.04
CA ALA A 134 -2.96 -14.99 2.85
C ALA A 134 -3.75 -16.07 2.09
N LEU A 135 -4.00 -15.85 0.81
CA LEU A 135 -4.64 -16.80 -0.09
C LEU A 135 -3.80 -18.07 -0.30
N LEU A 136 -2.48 -17.93 -0.48
CA LEU A 136 -1.57 -19.06 -0.60
C LEU A 136 -1.51 -19.90 0.68
N GLU A 137 -1.50 -19.23 1.85
CA GLU A 137 -1.38 -19.91 3.14
C GLU A 137 -2.66 -20.61 3.59
N LYS A 138 -3.82 -20.01 3.33
CA LYS A 138 -5.10 -20.46 3.92
C LYS A 138 -5.96 -21.27 2.97
N VAL A 139 -5.71 -21.23 1.66
CA VAL A 139 -6.54 -21.91 0.65
C VAL A 139 -5.67 -22.78 -0.23
N ALA A 140 -5.82 -24.10 -0.11
CA ALA A 140 -5.03 -25.07 -0.86
C ALA A 140 -5.51 -25.21 -2.32
N ASP A 141 -6.82 -25.28 -2.52
CA ASP A 141 -7.44 -25.43 -3.84
C ASP A 141 -7.30 -24.15 -4.67
N SER A 142 -6.79 -24.27 -5.89
CA SER A 142 -6.53 -23.12 -6.77
C SER A 142 -7.78 -22.41 -7.25
N GLN A 143 -8.88 -23.14 -7.50
CA GLN A 143 -10.15 -22.57 -7.94
C GLN A 143 -10.83 -21.81 -6.81
N VAL A 144 -10.86 -22.40 -5.61
CA VAL A 144 -11.38 -21.73 -4.41
C VAL A 144 -10.55 -20.49 -4.08
N ARG A 145 -9.21 -20.58 -4.21
CA ARG A 145 -8.31 -19.45 -4.00
C ARG A 145 -8.59 -18.30 -4.97
N LEU A 146 -8.77 -18.61 -6.26
CA LEU A 146 -9.10 -17.61 -7.27
C LEU A 146 -10.48 -16.99 -7.02
N TRP A 147 -11.44 -17.79 -6.57
CA TRP A 147 -12.76 -17.29 -6.20
C TRP A 147 -12.68 -16.26 -5.08
N TYR A 148 -11.94 -16.54 -4.00
CA TYR A 148 -11.75 -15.58 -2.91
C TYR A 148 -10.98 -14.32 -3.36
N ALA A 149 -10.02 -14.45 -4.28
CA ALA A 149 -9.31 -13.30 -4.85
C ALA A 149 -10.28 -12.38 -5.61
N LYS A 150 -11.11 -12.95 -6.49
CA LYS A 150 -12.13 -12.21 -7.25
C LYS A 150 -13.17 -11.57 -6.33
N LYS A 151 -13.69 -12.33 -5.36
CA LYS A 151 -14.69 -11.83 -4.42
C LYS A 151 -14.12 -10.75 -3.50
N GLY A 152 -12.88 -10.89 -3.04
CA GLY A 152 -12.20 -9.89 -2.24
C GLY A 152 -11.95 -8.59 -3.01
N LEU A 153 -11.61 -8.69 -4.30
CA LEU A 153 -11.46 -7.54 -5.19
C LEU A 153 -12.81 -6.83 -5.42
N GLU A 154 -13.86 -7.59 -5.73
CA GLU A 154 -15.21 -7.07 -5.98
C GLU A 154 -15.78 -6.32 -4.76
N GLU A 155 -15.65 -6.91 -3.58
CA GLU A 155 -16.19 -6.36 -2.33
C GLU A 155 -15.21 -5.40 -1.62
N GLY A 156 -14.01 -5.20 -2.19
CA GLY A 156 -12.98 -4.33 -1.62
C GLY A 156 -12.53 -4.72 -0.21
N TRP A 157 -12.44 -6.02 0.08
CA TRP A 157 -12.07 -6.51 1.41
C TRP A 157 -10.64 -6.13 1.78
N SER A 158 -10.44 -5.71 3.03
CA SER A 158 -9.11 -5.78 3.64
C SER A 158 -8.67 -7.23 3.83
N ARG A 159 -7.37 -7.43 4.05
CA ARG A 159 -6.77 -8.73 4.32
C ARG A 159 -7.43 -9.40 5.52
N SER A 160 -7.75 -8.65 6.58
CA SER A 160 -8.42 -9.21 7.77
C SER A 160 -9.83 -9.70 7.43
N VAL A 161 -10.59 -8.94 6.64
CA VAL A 161 -11.92 -9.36 6.18
C VAL A 161 -11.81 -10.58 5.27
N LEU A 162 -10.88 -10.60 4.32
CA LEU A 162 -10.62 -11.77 3.46
C LEU A 162 -10.33 -13.01 4.30
N VAL A 163 -9.43 -12.91 5.27
CA VAL A 163 -9.07 -14.01 6.17
C VAL A 163 -10.30 -14.49 6.96
N MET A 164 -11.08 -13.56 7.52
CA MET A 164 -12.32 -13.89 8.22
C MET A 164 -13.31 -14.62 7.31
N GLN A 165 -13.46 -14.22 6.03
CA GLN A 165 -14.38 -14.88 5.09
C GLN A 165 -13.92 -16.30 4.73
N ILE A 166 -12.61 -16.51 4.59
CA ILE A 166 -12.01 -17.84 4.40
C ILE A 166 -12.30 -18.72 5.62
N GLU A 167 -12.08 -18.21 6.83
CA GLU A 167 -12.30 -18.95 8.08
C GLU A 167 -13.78 -19.30 8.28
N ARG A 168 -14.69 -18.41 7.85
CA ARG A 168 -16.14 -18.64 7.83
C ARG A 168 -16.62 -19.48 6.63
N LYS A 169 -15.70 -19.99 5.80
CA LYS A 169 -15.99 -20.82 4.63
C LYS A 169 -17.08 -20.22 3.74
N LEU A 170 -16.97 -18.92 3.42
CA LEU A 170 -17.96 -18.21 2.61
C LEU A 170 -18.21 -18.91 1.27
N HIS A 171 -17.16 -19.40 0.62
CA HIS A 171 -17.26 -20.14 -0.64
C HIS A 171 -18.24 -21.33 -0.55
N ASP A 172 -18.13 -22.15 0.50
CA ASP A 172 -18.99 -23.34 0.68
C ASP A 172 -20.46 -22.95 0.93
N ARG A 173 -20.68 -21.77 1.53
CA ARG A 173 -22.03 -21.22 1.78
C ARG A 173 -22.64 -20.60 0.52
N GLN A 174 -21.82 -20.04 -0.38
CA GLN A 174 -22.26 -19.37 -1.60
C GLN A 174 -22.26 -20.25 -2.86
N GLY A 175 -21.67 -21.46 -2.81
CA GLY A 175 -21.52 -22.39 -3.94
C GLY A 175 -22.80 -22.88 -4.65
N LYS A 176 -23.96 -22.25 -4.42
CA LYS A 176 -25.23 -22.46 -5.14
C LYS A 176 -25.51 -21.45 -6.26
N ALA A 177 -24.68 -20.42 -6.47
CA ALA A 177 -24.85 -19.47 -7.57
C ALA A 177 -23.63 -19.50 -8.51
N LEU A 178 -23.84 -19.95 -9.74
CA LEU A 178 -22.83 -19.93 -10.81
C LEU A 178 -22.63 -18.50 -11.34
N ASN A 179 -21.36 -18.18 -11.61
CA ASN A 179 -20.82 -16.85 -11.85
C ASN A 179 -21.06 -16.30 -13.26
N ASN A 180 -21.29 -14.99 -13.37
CA ASN A 180 -20.90 -14.15 -14.50
C ASN A 180 -20.19 -12.92 -13.92
N PHE A 181 -18.88 -12.78 -14.14
CA PHE A 181 -18.09 -11.68 -13.57
C PHE A 181 -17.86 -10.57 -14.60
N ASN A 182 -18.34 -9.37 -14.29
CA ASN A 182 -17.84 -8.13 -14.87
C ASN A 182 -16.91 -7.47 -13.85
N LEU A 183 -15.70 -7.09 -14.28
CA LEU A 183 -14.74 -6.33 -13.48
C LEU A 183 -15.37 -4.96 -13.14
N THR A 184 -15.81 -4.79 -11.90
CA THR A 184 -16.22 -3.48 -11.38
C THR A 184 -15.05 -2.83 -10.65
N LEU A 185 -14.85 -1.55 -10.92
CA LEU A 185 -13.87 -0.70 -10.26
C LEU A 185 -14.07 -0.74 -8.74
N LEU A 186 -12.97 -0.91 -8.00
CA LEU A 186 -12.90 -0.78 -6.56
C LEU A 186 -13.62 0.51 -6.09
N PRO A 187 -14.47 0.45 -5.06
CA PRO A 187 -14.90 1.66 -4.38
C PRO A 187 -13.66 2.41 -3.89
N GLY A 188 -13.56 3.70 -4.22
CA GLY A 188 -12.45 4.56 -3.78
C GLY A 188 -12.30 4.60 -2.25
N ASP A 189 -13.38 4.27 -1.53
CA ASP A 189 -13.46 4.22 -0.07
C ASP A 189 -13.42 2.78 0.50
N SER A 190 -13.02 1.78 -0.30
CA SER A 190 -12.94 0.40 0.19
C SER A 190 -11.83 0.20 1.23
N ASP A 191 -12.05 -0.77 2.11
CA ASP A 191 -11.04 -1.22 3.07
C ASP A 191 -9.73 -1.64 2.38
N MET A 192 -9.82 -2.24 1.20
CA MET A 192 -8.67 -2.58 0.37
C MET A 192 -7.90 -1.34 -0.09
N ALA A 193 -8.61 -0.32 -0.61
CA ALA A 193 -7.98 0.93 -1.04
C ALA A 193 -7.21 1.58 0.13
N ALA A 194 -7.81 1.64 1.32
CA ALA A 194 -7.15 2.15 2.52
C ALA A 194 -5.93 1.31 2.94
N GLN A 195 -5.96 -0.01 2.71
CA GLN A 195 -4.86 -0.90 3.06
C GLN A 195 -3.65 -0.77 2.13
N ILE A 196 -3.86 -0.51 0.83
CA ILE A 196 -2.75 -0.37 -0.13
C ILE A 196 -1.89 0.86 0.22
N PHE A 197 -2.50 1.96 0.67
CA PHE A 197 -1.78 3.12 1.18
C PHE A 197 -1.01 2.85 2.48
N LYS A 198 -1.10 1.64 3.04
CA LYS A 198 -0.39 1.20 4.24
C LYS A 198 0.47 -0.06 3.97
N ASP A 199 0.61 -0.49 2.72
CA ASP A 199 1.37 -1.71 2.38
C ASP A 199 2.88 -1.41 2.41
N PRO A 200 3.65 -1.92 3.40
CA PRO A 200 5.08 -1.63 3.48
C PRO A 200 5.85 -2.14 2.26
N TYR A 201 5.46 -3.28 1.68
CA TYR A 201 6.15 -3.81 0.50
C TYR A 201 6.05 -2.85 -0.70
N LEU A 202 4.92 -2.16 -0.83
CA LEU A 202 4.73 -1.19 -1.90
C LEU A 202 5.60 0.05 -1.71
N PHE A 203 5.70 0.57 -0.48
CA PHE A 203 6.55 1.73 -0.20
C PHE A 203 8.03 1.42 -0.33
N ASP A 204 8.45 0.24 0.12
CA ASP A 204 9.79 -0.32 -0.07
C ASP A 204 10.11 -0.47 -1.57
N PHE A 205 9.17 -1.01 -2.36
CA PHE A 205 9.31 -1.17 -3.81
C PHE A 205 9.47 0.17 -4.54
N LEU A 206 8.73 1.19 -4.12
CA LEU A 206 8.85 2.53 -4.68
C LEU A 206 10.14 3.26 -4.27
N GLY A 207 10.97 2.67 -3.41
CA GLY A 207 12.15 3.34 -2.84
C GLY A 207 11.78 4.53 -1.95
N THR A 208 10.55 4.53 -1.42
CA THR A 208 9.98 5.63 -0.62
C THR A 208 9.89 5.31 0.86
N ALA A 209 10.38 4.14 1.27
CA ALA A 209 10.60 3.75 2.65
C ALA A 209 11.76 4.57 3.24
N ASP A 210 11.59 5.89 3.31
CA ASP A 210 12.48 6.78 4.03
C ASP A 210 12.08 6.76 5.51
N PRO A 211 12.95 6.32 6.44
CA PRO A 211 12.71 6.42 7.88
C PRO A 211 12.41 7.85 8.35
N ARG A 212 12.79 8.88 7.56
CA ARG A 212 12.47 10.29 7.84
C ARG A 212 10.99 10.60 7.63
N ARG A 213 10.31 9.89 6.73
CA ARG A 213 8.88 10.08 6.43
C ARG A 213 7.97 9.56 7.55
N GLU A 214 8.38 8.53 8.26
CA GLU A 214 7.65 8.03 9.44
C GLU A 214 7.62 9.07 10.56
N ARG A 215 8.74 9.78 10.79
CA ARG A 215 8.80 10.95 11.69
C ARG A 215 7.99 12.13 11.19
N GLU A 216 7.90 12.36 9.88
CA GLU A 216 7.03 13.40 9.32
C GLU A 216 5.54 13.08 9.48
N VAL A 217 5.16 11.81 9.37
CA VAL A 217 3.79 11.34 9.64
C VAL A 217 3.47 11.43 11.13
N GLU A 218 4.38 11.04 12.00
CA GLU A 218 4.25 11.18 13.46
C GLU A 218 4.12 12.66 13.87
N LYS A 219 4.97 13.52 13.30
CA LYS A 219 4.90 14.98 13.50
C LYS A 219 3.58 15.55 12.97
N GLY A 220 3.14 15.12 11.79
CA GLY A 220 1.86 15.52 11.21
C GLY A 220 0.66 15.13 12.08
N LEU A 221 0.73 13.99 12.76
CA LEU A 221 -0.29 13.54 13.71
C LEU A 221 -0.31 14.40 14.98
N ILE A 222 0.87 14.74 15.52
CA ILE A 222 1.01 15.63 16.68
C ILE A 222 0.50 17.04 16.35
N ASP A 223 0.85 17.60 15.19
CA ASP A 223 0.40 18.92 14.75
C ASP A 223 -1.12 18.95 14.49
N HIS A 224 -1.72 17.82 14.11
CA HIS A 224 -3.17 17.71 13.93
C HIS A 224 -3.89 17.62 15.28
N ILE A 225 -3.35 16.87 16.24
CA ILE A 225 -3.89 16.81 17.62
C ILE A 225 -3.76 18.17 18.32
N GLN A 226 -2.64 18.86 18.15
CA GLN A 226 -2.45 20.20 18.72
C GLN A 226 -3.46 21.22 18.15
N ARG A 227 -3.68 21.22 16.83
CA ARG A 227 -4.71 22.06 16.20
C ARG A 227 -6.11 21.70 16.67
N PHE A 228 -6.43 20.41 16.75
CA PHE A 228 -7.73 19.94 17.26
C PHE A 228 -7.98 20.37 18.71
N LEU A 229 -6.96 20.33 19.58
CA LEU A 229 -7.05 20.79 20.96
C LEU A 229 -7.18 22.31 21.08
N LEU A 230 -6.54 23.08 20.19
CA LEU A 230 -6.68 24.54 20.11
C LEU A 230 -8.06 24.96 19.59
N GLU A 231 -8.57 24.25 18.58
CA GLU A 231 -9.92 24.45 18.03
C GLU A 231 -11.00 24.10 19.07
N LEU A 232 -10.78 23.12 19.94
CA LEU A 232 -11.64 22.86 21.09
C LEU A 232 -11.58 24.00 22.13
N GLY A 233 -10.41 24.60 22.36
CA GLY A 233 -10.22 25.68 23.34
C GLY A 233 -10.99 26.96 23.03
N GLU A 234 -11.09 27.34 21.75
CA GLU A 234 -11.89 28.50 21.33
C GLU A 234 -13.41 28.20 21.31
N GLY A 235 -13.80 26.94 21.04
CA GLY A 235 -15.20 26.51 21.03
C GLY A 235 -15.84 26.33 22.41
N PHE A 236 -15.05 26.12 23.46
CA PHE A 236 -15.53 25.96 24.84
C PHE A 236 -15.58 27.27 25.66
N ALA A 237 -15.01 28.37 25.16
CA ALA A 237 -15.02 29.66 25.86
C ALA A 237 -16.28 30.53 25.56
N LEU A 238 -17.24 30.01 24.79
CA LEU A 238 -18.47 30.70 24.40
C LEU A 238 -19.77 29.95 24.78
N LEU A 239 -19.72 29.05 25.75
CA LEU A 239 -20.91 28.45 26.39
C LEU A 239 -21.06 28.89 27.84
#